data_AF-A0A1F8Q068-F1
#
_entry.id   AF-A0A1F8Q068-F1
#
_cell.length_a   1.000
_cell.length_b   1.000
_cell.length_c   1.000
_cell.angle_alpha   90.00
_cell.angle_beta   90.00
_cell.angle_gamma   90.00
#
_symmetry.space_group_name_H-M   'P 1'
#
loop_
_entity.id
_entity.type
_entity.pdbx_description
1 polymer ?
#
loop_
_entity_poly.entity_id
_entity_poly.type
_entity_poly.pdbx_seq_one_letter_code
_entity_poly.pdbx_strand_id
1 'polypeptide(L)'
;MNSSNLLKSILVVALLASLPAIQPLKGASAASPQLAQAMPNLLAEIFNPDVSMKLESGFNDSFDPTSRHVKFAADGAPDSKTTNIGKPSAAPAGTWNALGCGLNNSVYALELAGSDLYMGGSFTDAGGNTSADRIARWDGSVWNPLGNGLNGPVDAITVVGTDLYAGGNFTDAGGDADADRIARWDGAAWHALGSGFNNWVQAIAVVGSDLYAGGNFDDAAGEPDADRIARWDGAAWHALGSGLNDNVSVITVVGSDLYVGGSFTDAGGDASGDGIARWDGAAWHSLGSGVNDSVYAIALAGPDFYVGGLFLNAGGVPNTNRLARWDGTAWHALGSGLNGTPDVVTVVGPDLYVGGYKLGAVSDTGDDYIARWDGTAWHALGDGVNFIVEAISAAGTDIYIGGLFTDAGGNACADYIARWDTGINQFYLPLVVRN
;
A
#
# COMPACT_ATOMS: atom_id res chain seq x y z
N MET A 1 -32.76 32.56 -20.14
CA MET A 1 -32.62 31.51 -19.11
C MET A 1 -31.68 30.46 -19.69
N ASN A 2 -30.43 30.44 -19.25
CA ASN A 2 -29.37 29.63 -19.88
C ASN A 2 -29.25 28.24 -19.25
N SER A 3 -29.04 27.26 -20.12
CA SER A 3 -28.95 25.81 -19.94
C SER A 3 -27.78 25.30 -19.07
N SER A 4 -27.01 26.17 -18.41
CA SER A 4 -25.87 25.77 -17.55
C SER A 4 -26.26 25.36 -16.13
N ASN A 5 -27.48 25.69 -15.69
CA ASN A 5 -27.95 25.34 -14.34
C ASN A 5 -28.60 23.95 -14.26
N LEU A 6 -29.00 23.33 -15.38
CA LEU A 6 -29.63 22.02 -15.37
C LEU A 6 -28.63 20.86 -15.24
N LEU A 7 -27.41 21.00 -15.78
CA LEU A 7 -26.37 19.96 -15.68
C LEU A 7 -25.78 19.84 -14.26
N LYS A 8 -25.78 20.93 -13.48
CA LYS A 8 -25.22 20.93 -12.11
C LYS A 8 -26.11 20.22 -11.10
N SER A 9 -27.42 20.20 -11.32
CA SER A 9 -28.37 19.51 -10.45
C SER A 9 -28.40 17.99 -10.65
N ILE A 10 -27.94 17.49 -11.80
CA ILE A 10 -27.91 16.04 -12.10
C ILE A 10 -26.71 15.35 -11.44
N LEU A 11 -25.59 16.06 -11.23
CA LEU A 11 -24.38 15.48 -10.65
C LEU A 11 -24.48 15.26 -9.11
N VAL A 12 -25.33 16.02 -8.42
CA VAL A 12 -25.52 15.91 -6.96
C VAL A 12 -26.50 14.78 -6.59
N VAL A 13 -27.43 14.43 -7.48
CA VAL A 13 -28.40 13.35 -7.24
C VAL A 13 -27.79 11.96 -7.46
N ALA A 14 -26.75 11.83 -8.30
CA ALA A 14 -26.10 10.55 -8.57
C ALA A 14 -25.23 10.03 -7.40
N LEU A 15 -24.72 10.91 -6.53
CA LEU A 15 -23.90 10.50 -5.38
C LEU A 15 -24.71 10.00 -4.17
N LEU A 16 -26.04 10.17 -4.17
CA LEU A 16 -26.91 9.80 -3.05
C LEU A 16 -27.65 8.47 -3.23
N ALA A 17 -27.49 7.78 -4.38
CA ALA A 17 -28.14 6.50 -4.66
C ALA A 17 -27.28 5.26 -4.33
N SER A 18 -26.06 5.42 -3.81
CA SER A 18 -25.11 4.30 -3.58
C SER A 18 -24.86 3.95 -2.11
N LEU A 19 -25.66 4.47 -1.17
CA LEU A 19 -25.59 4.03 0.23
C LEU A 19 -26.52 2.84 0.47
N PRO A 20 -26.05 1.70 1.02
CA PRO A 20 -26.92 0.58 1.34
C PRO A 20 -27.89 0.98 2.46
N ALA A 21 -29.16 0.59 2.29
CA ALA A 21 -30.23 0.87 3.23
C ALA A 21 -29.93 0.24 4.61
N ILE A 22 -29.80 1.08 5.63
CA ILE A 22 -29.77 0.64 7.03
C ILE A 22 -31.18 0.11 7.38
N GLN A 23 -31.31 -1.19 7.63
CA GLN A 23 -32.55 -1.75 8.16
C GLN A 23 -32.82 -1.23 9.59
N PRO A 24 -34.08 -0.92 9.96
CA PRO A 24 -34.38 -0.44 11.29
C PRO A 24 -34.24 -1.55 12.34
N LEU A 25 -33.53 -1.25 13.43
CA LEU A 25 -33.46 -2.05 14.64
C LEU A 25 -34.86 -2.40 15.17
N LYS A 26 -35.13 -3.71 15.34
CA LYS A 26 -36.30 -4.21 16.07
C LYS A 26 -36.21 -3.75 17.53
N GLY A 27 -37.11 -2.85 17.95
CA GLY A 27 -37.29 -2.58 19.38
C GLY A 27 -37.84 -1.21 19.82
N ALA A 28 -38.07 -0.24 18.94
CA ALA A 28 -38.60 1.06 19.36
C ALA A 28 -40.13 1.14 19.18
N SER A 29 -40.86 1.06 20.29
CA SER A 29 -42.29 1.31 20.37
C SER A 29 -42.62 2.80 20.18
N ALA A 30 -43.53 3.08 19.25
CA ALA A 30 -44.42 4.24 19.17
C ALA A 30 -43.86 5.62 19.61
N ALA A 31 -43.15 6.30 18.70
CA ALA A 31 -43.04 7.76 18.73
C ALA A 31 -44.02 8.38 17.70
N SER A 32 -44.65 9.47 18.12
CA SER A 32 -45.85 10.11 17.57
C SER A 32 -45.77 10.54 16.09
N PRO A 33 -46.90 10.68 15.36
CA PRO A 33 -46.93 11.09 13.95
C PRO A 33 -46.33 12.46 13.60
N GLN A 34 -45.84 13.23 14.59
CA GLN A 34 -45.21 14.54 14.37
C GLN A 34 -43.73 14.46 13.95
N LEU A 35 -43.04 13.32 14.13
CA LEU A 35 -41.65 13.14 13.68
C LEU A 35 -41.50 12.83 12.18
N ALA A 36 -42.58 12.43 11.50
CA ALA A 36 -42.55 12.04 10.08
C ALA A 36 -42.76 13.21 9.09
N GLN A 37 -43.02 14.44 9.57
CA GLN A 37 -43.20 15.62 8.72
C GLN A 37 -42.00 16.60 8.73
N ALA A 38 -40.90 16.29 9.43
CA ALA A 38 -39.77 17.21 9.61
C ALA A 38 -38.50 16.90 8.78
N MET A 39 -38.51 15.93 7.87
CA MET A 39 -37.29 15.52 7.13
C MET A 39 -37.38 15.72 5.61
N PRO A 40 -37.48 16.98 5.12
CA PRO A 40 -36.73 17.31 3.90
C PRO A 40 -35.90 18.60 3.94
N ASN A 41 -35.88 19.42 5.00
CA ASN A 41 -35.30 20.77 4.93
C ASN A 41 -34.10 21.07 5.84
N LEU A 42 -33.40 20.06 6.34
CA LEU A 42 -32.26 20.28 7.26
C LEU A 42 -31.09 21.06 6.61
N LEU A 43 -30.83 20.87 5.30
CA LEU A 43 -29.70 21.53 4.63
C LEU A 43 -29.93 23.02 4.32
N ALA A 44 -31.17 23.44 4.04
CA ALA A 44 -31.50 24.84 3.74
C ALA A 44 -31.56 25.73 5.00
N GLU A 45 -31.73 25.11 6.17
CA GLU A 45 -31.68 25.76 7.47
C GLU A 45 -30.25 25.99 7.97
N ILE A 46 -29.30 25.10 7.63
CA ILE A 46 -27.92 25.15 8.14
C ILE A 46 -26.97 25.91 7.20
N PHE A 47 -27.26 25.98 5.89
CA PHE A 47 -26.38 26.62 4.92
C PHE A 47 -27.06 27.76 4.15
N ASN A 48 -26.27 28.78 3.85
CA ASN A 48 -26.58 29.83 2.89
C ASN A 48 -26.51 29.30 1.46
N PRO A 49 -27.13 29.98 0.48
CA PRO A 49 -27.04 29.62 -0.94
C PRO A 49 -25.61 29.65 -1.51
N ASP A 50 -24.67 30.29 -0.81
CA ASP A 50 -23.24 30.33 -1.12
C ASP A 50 -22.41 29.26 -0.41
N VAL A 51 -23.07 28.29 0.25
CA VAL A 51 -22.47 27.15 0.98
C VAL A 51 -21.78 27.56 2.29
N SER A 52 -21.86 28.82 2.73
CA SER A 52 -21.47 29.21 4.09
C SER A 52 -22.52 28.79 5.13
N MET A 53 -22.12 28.49 6.37
CA MET A 53 -23.08 28.10 7.42
C MET A 53 -23.86 29.31 7.97
N LYS A 54 -25.16 29.14 8.22
CA LYS A 54 -26.01 30.08 8.94
C LYS A 54 -25.83 29.89 10.44
N LEU A 55 -25.06 30.76 11.09
CA LEU A 55 -24.98 30.83 12.55
C LEU A 55 -25.90 31.97 13.01
N GLU A 56 -27.12 31.67 13.43
CA GLU A 56 -27.95 32.66 14.13
C GLU A 56 -27.49 32.81 15.59
N SER A 57 -27.55 34.04 16.11
CA SER A 57 -27.19 34.35 17.49
C SER A 57 -28.09 33.58 18.47
N GLY A 58 -27.50 32.71 19.28
CA GLY A 58 -28.20 31.94 20.32
C GLY A 58 -28.22 30.41 20.13
N PHE A 59 -27.56 29.88 19.09
CA PHE A 59 -27.31 28.43 18.97
C PHE A 59 -26.28 27.99 20.02
N ASN A 60 -26.67 27.12 20.95
CA ASN A 60 -25.84 26.68 22.09
C ASN A 60 -25.67 25.15 22.14
N ASP A 61 -25.68 24.50 20.97
CA ASP A 61 -25.48 23.05 20.85
C ASP A 61 -24.27 22.72 19.95
N SER A 62 -23.59 21.59 20.21
CA SER A 62 -22.31 21.25 19.58
C SER A 62 -22.48 20.36 18.35
N PHE A 63 -21.93 20.77 17.20
CA PHE A 63 -21.75 19.90 16.03
C PHE A 63 -20.34 19.29 16.05
N ASP A 64 -20.25 17.96 16.02
CA ASP A 64 -18.97 17.25 16.13
C ASP A 64 -18.84 16.10 15.14
N PRO A 65 -17.90 16.14 14.18
CA PRO A 65 -17.60 15.01 13.31
C PRO A 65 -16.62 13.97 13.92
N THR A 66 -15.99 14.21 15.08
CA THR A 66 -14.90 13.36 15.63
C THR A 66 -14.74 13.31 17.18
N SER A 67 -15.74 13.72 17.96
CA SER A 67 -15.80 13.72 19.45
C SER A 67 -14.64 14.44 20.18
N ARG A 68 -14.71 15.77 20.38
CA ARG A 68 -14.01 16.52 21.45
C ARG A 68 -14.82 17.77 21.89
N HIS A 69 -15.32 17.75 23.13
CA HIS A 69 -16.16 18.78 23.72
C HIS A 69 -15.52 20.18 23.81
N VAL A 70 -16.18 21.20 23.25
CA VAL A 70 -15.89 22.63 23.52
C VAL A 70 -17.00 23.18 24.42
N LYS A 71 -16.64 23.82 25.54
CA LYS A 71 -17.60 24.53 26.40
C LYS A 71 -17.60 26.02 26.05
N PHE A 72 -18.80 26.59 25.94
CA PHE A 72 -19.03 28.02 25.74
C PHE A 72 -19.34 28.70 27.08
N ALA A 73 -18.88 29.94 27.24
CA ALA A 73 -19.27 30.80 28.35
C ALA A 73 -20.72 31.27 28.20
N ALA A 74 -21.30 31.83 29.26
CA ALA A 74 -22.71 32.25 29.29
C ALA A 74 -23.07 33.35 28.28
N ASP A 75 -22.07 34.00 27.66
CA ASP A 75 -22.21 34.99 26.60
C ASP A 75 -22.04 34.41 25.18
N GLY A 76 -21.87 33.08 25.06
CA GLY A 76 -21.68 32.38 23.78
C GLY A 76 -20.26 32.44 23.22
N ALA A 77 -19.29 33.03 23.94
CA ALA A 77 -17.88 32.97 23.53
C ALA A 77 -17.24 31.61 23.92
N PRO A 78 -16.31 31.05 23.13
CA PRO A 78 -15.52 29.89 23.54
C PRO A 78 -14.74 30.19 24.83
N ASP A 79 -14.80 29.32 25.84
CA ASP A 79 -14.09 29.54 27.10
C ASP A 79 -12.56 29.53 26.88
N SER A 80 -11.94 30.71 26.98
CA SER A 80 -10.51 30.94 26.79
C SER A 80 -9.59 30.23 27.80
N LYS A 81 -10.16 29.54 28.81
CA LYS A 81 -9.41 28.66 29.72
C LYS A 81 -9.30 27.22 29.24
N THR A 82 -10.05 26.82 28.20
CA THR A 82 -9.98 25.47 27.58
C THR A 82 -9.32 25.45 26.19
N THR A 83 -8.91 26.62 25.67
CA THR A 83 -8.27 26.74 24.34
C THR A 83 -6.83 26.22 24.25
N ASN A 84 -6.34 25.54 25.30
CA ASN A 84 -5.03 24.88 25.33
C ASN A 84 -5.16 23.36 25.56
N ILE A 85 -6.24 22.73 25.09
CA ILE A 85 -6.12 21.31 24.71
C ILE A 85 -5.46 21.35 23.34
N GLY A 86 -4.13 21.19 23.31
CA GLY A 86 -3.36 21.26 22.08
C GLY A 86 -4.07 20.48 20.97
N LYS A 87 -4.21 21.12 19.81
CA LYS A 87 -4.41 20.40 18.54
C LYS A 87 -3.50 19.16 18.63
N PRO A 88 -3.95 17.91 18.35
CA PRO A 88 -3.00 16.86 18.06
C PRO A 88 -2.07 17.49 17.03
N SER A 89 -0.81 17.69 17.38
CA SER A 89 0.12 18.32 16.46
C SER A 89 0.01 17.47 15.21
N ALA A 90 -0.55 18.03 14.14
CA ALA A 90 -0.25 17.48 12.84
C ALA A 90 1.28 17.43 12.85
N ALA A 91 1.85 16.25 12.63
CA ALA A 91 3.28 16.15 12.48
C ALA A 91 3.68 17.25 11.47
N PRO A 92 4.76 18.01 11.70
CA PRO A 92 5.19 18.97 10.71
C PRO A 92 5.27 18.25 9.36
N ALA A 93 4.71 18.83 8.30
CA ALA A 93 4.83 18.31 6.95
C ALA A 93 6.29 17.92 6.66
N GLY A 94 6.53 16.71 6.17
CA GLY A 94 7.87 16.20 5.92
C GLY A 94 8.62 15.78 7.19
N THR A 95 8.01 14.94 8.03
CA THR A 95 8.70 14.30 9.15
C THR A 95 8.46 12.80 9.22
N TRP A 96 9.47 12.10 9.76
CA TRP A 96 9.39 10.69 10.10
C TRP A 96 8.67 10.50 11.43
N ASN A 97 7.76 9.53 11.47
CA ASN A 97 6.96 9.17 12.63
C ASN A 97 7.09 7.67 12.88
N ALA A 98 7.34 7.29 14.14
CA ALA A 98 7.34 5.89 14.55
C ALA A 98 5.90 5.36 14.70
N LEU A 99 5.71 4.06 14.47
CA LEU A 99 4.45 3.35 14.71
C LEU A 99 4.54 2.64 16.08
N GLY A 100 4.51 3.43 17.15
CA GLY A 100 4.86 2.95 18.50
C GLY A 100 6.38 2.84 18.69
N CYS A 101 6.84 2.10 19.71
CA CYS A 101 8.21 1.60 19.68
C CYS A 101 8.26 0.53 18.59
N GLY A 102 9.25 0.60 17.70
CA GLY A 102 9.36 -0.21 16.49
C GLY A 102 9.48 -1.71 16.71
N LEU A 103 9.93 -2.41 15.69
CA LEU A 103 10.09 -3.87 15.73
C LEU A 103 11.49 -4.22 16.23
N ASN A 104 11.78 -5.52 16.31
CA ASN A 104 13.10 -6.01 16.67
C ASN A 104 13.90 -6.61 15.49
N ASN A 105 13.35 -6.62 14.28
CA ASN A 105 13.99 -7.17 13.09
C ASN A 105 13.29 -6.71 11.79
N SER A 106 13.84 -7.11 10.64
CA SER A 106 13.41 -6.70 9.29
C SER A 106 11.93 -6.83 9.00
N VAL A 107 11.42 -5.88 8.22
CA VAL A 107 10.09 -5.89 7.59
C VAL A 107 10.28 -6.00 6.07
N TYR A 108 9.71 -7.06 5.47
CA TYR A 108 9.84 -7.35 4.03
C TYR A 108 8.57 -7.03 3.25
N ALA A 109 7.41 -7.00 3.91
CA ALA A 109 6.13 -6.78 3.24
C ALA A 109 5.25 -5.83 4.05
N LEU A 110 4.57 -4.91 3.35
CA LEU A 110 3.63 -3.95 3.91
C LEU A 110 2.41 -3.84 3.01
N GLU A 111 1.21 -3.93 3.60
CA GLU A 111 -0.05 -3.80 2.87
C GLU A 111 -1.08 -3.06 3.72
N LEU A 112 -1.69 -2.04 3.13
CA LEU A 112 -2.75 -1.26 3.77
C LEU A 112 -4.12 -1.83 3.42
N ALA A 113 -4.95 -2.04 4.43
CA ALA A 113 -6.34 -2.43 4.26
C ALA A 113 -7.25 -1.54 5.12
N GLY A 114 -7.88 -0.56 4.49
CA GLY A 114 -8.66 0.45 5.21
C GLY A 114 -7.75 1.34 6.06
N SER A 115 -7.99 1.37 7.38
CA SER A 115 -7.14 2.09 8.33
C SER A 115 -5.97 1.27 8.86
N ASP A 116 -5.91 -0.01 8.51
CA ASP A 116 -4.99 -0.96 9.12
C ASP A 116 -3.79 -1.16 8.22
N LEU A 117 -2.61 -1.27 8.83
CA LEU A 117 -1.38 -1.65 8.15
C LEU A 117 -1.02 -3.07 8.58
N TYR A 118 -1.02 -3.98 7.63
CA TYR A 118 -0.47 -5.32 7.80
C TYR A 118 1.00 -5.32 7.43
N MET A 119 1.79 -6.10 8.15
CA MET A 119 3.22 -6.24 7.91
C MET A 119 3.67 -7.68 8.03
N GLY A 120 4.60 -8.08 7.16
CA GLY A 120 5.30 -9.36 7.17
C GLY A 120 6.81 -9.15 7.25
N GLY A 121 7.53 -10.02 7.95
CA GLY A 121 8.98 -9.94 8.03
C GLY A 121 9.65 -10.97 8.93
N SER A 122 10.84 -10.63 9.41
CA SER A 122 11.67 -11.48 10.26
C SER A 122 11.58 -11.19 11.76
N PHE A 123 10.71 -10.27 12.16
CA PHE A 123 10.53 -9.85 13.55
C PHE A 123 9.88 -10.93 14.42
N THR A 124 10.15 -10.86 15.72
CA THR A 124 9.57 -11.73 16.76
C THR A 124 9.02 -10.90 17.94
N ASP A 125 8.82 -9.62 17.70
CA ASP A 125 8.20 -8.67 18.60
C ASP A 125 7.80 -7.43 17.79
N ALA A 126 6.55 -7.00 17.92
CA ALA A 126 6.07 -5.74 17.39
C ALA A 126 5.60 -4.84 18.54
N GLY A 127 6.37 -3.78 18.82
CA GLY A 127 6.05 -2.78 19.85
C GLY A 127 5.83 -3.34 21.25
N GLY A 128 6.59 -4.36 21.64
CA GLY A 128 6.54 -5.03 22.93
C GLY A 128 5.51 -6.17 23.00
N ASN A 129 4.87 -6.51 21.88
CA ASN A 129 3.94 -7.64 21.79
C ASN A 129 4.66 -8.86 21.19
N THR A 130 5.12 -9.76 22.06
CA THR A 130 5.82 -11.01 21.69
C THR A 130 4.92 -12.10 21.10
N SER A 131 3.62 -11.83 20.90
CA SER A 131 2.74 -12.72 20.13
C SER A 131 2.57 -12.25 18.69
N ALA A 132 2.99 -11.02 18.38
CA ALA A 132 2.96 -10.46 17.04
C ALA A 132 4.26 -10.80 16.32
N ASP A 133 4.42 -12.09 16.01
CA ASP A 133 5.64 -12.67 15.42
C ASP A 133 5.47 -12.86 13.92
N ARG A 134 6.45 -12.39 13.13
CA ARG A 134 6.57 -12.53 11.66
C ARG A 134 5.47 -11.85 10.84
N ILE A 135 4.28 -11.70 11.40
CA ILE A 135 3.14 -11.01 10.84
C ILE A 135 2.37 -10.25 11.92
N ALA A 136 1.94 -9.03 11.61
CA ALA A 136 1.19 -8.22 12.55
C ALA A 136 0.30 -7.20 11.83
N ARG A 137 -0.69 -6.69 12.57
CA ARG A 137 -1.60 -5.61 12.14
C ARG A 137 -1.48 -4.41 13.07
N TRP A 138 -1.12 -3.26 12.53
CA TRP A 138 -1.24 -1.97 13.20
C TRP A 138 -2.63 -1.40 13.00
N ASP A 139 -3.31 -1.04 14.09
CA ASP A 139 -4.66 -0.44 14.05
C ASP A 139 -4.66 1.10 14.17
N GLY A 140 -3.49 1.73 14.05
CA GLY A 140 -3.30 3.15 14.34
C GLY A 140 -2.80 3.44 15.75
N SER A 141 -2.83 2.47 16.66
CA SER A 141 -2.45 2.65 18.07
C SER A 141 -1.60 1.52 18.66
N VAL A 142 -1.91 0.26 18.33
CA VAL A 142 -1.22 -0.91 18.87
C VAL A 142 -1.00 -1.97 17.78
N TRP A 143 0.05 -2.77 17.97
CA TRP A 143 0.33 -3.94 17.16
C TRP A 143 -0.48 -5.15 17.65
N ASN A 144 -1.26 -5.73 16.74
CA ASN A 144 -2.11 -6.89 16.99
C ASN A 144 -1.54 -8.12 16.27
N PRO A 145 -1.45 -9.28 16.94
CA PRO A 145 -1.07 -10.53 16.30
C PRO A 145 -2.19 -11.07 15.40
N LEU A 146 -1.84 -11.89 14.41
CA LEU A 146 -2.81 -12.64 13.62
C LEU A 146 -2.80 -14.10 14.08
N GLY A 147 -3.72 -14.45 14.98
CA GLY A 147 -3.78 -15.78 15.59
C GLY A 147 -2.49 -16.10 16.35
N ASN A 148 -1.95 -17.30 16.11
CA ASN A 148 -0.67 -17.74 16.68
C ASN A 148 0.56 -17.33 15.82
N GLY A 149 0.37 -16.50 14.79
CA GLY A 149 1.44 -16.10 13.87
C GLY A 149 1.92 -17.24 12.96
N LEU A 150 3.15 -17.08 12.46
CA LEU A 150 3.85 -18.02 11.58
C LEU A 150 5.23 -18.35 12.15
N ASN A 151 5.77 -19.52 11.80
CA ASN A 151 7.04 -19.99 12.36
C ASN A 151 8.30 -19.52 11.61
N GLY A 152 8.15 -18.76 10.53
CA GLY A 152 9.24 -18.31 9.66
C GLY A 152 8.97 -16.95 9.01
N PRO A 153 9.96 -16.38 8.30
CA PRO A 153 9.81 -15.09 7.64
C PRO A 153 8.64 -15.04 6.66
N VAL A 154 7.99 -13.87 6.61
CA VAL A 154 6.94 -13.53 5.64
C VAL A 154 7.50 -12.49 4.68
N ASP A 155 7.63 -12.86 3.41
CA ASP A 155 8.23 -12.07 2.34
C ASP A 155 7.19 -11.33 1.50
N ALA A 156 5.95 -11.84 1.45
CA ALA A 156 4.86 -11.23 0.70
C ALA A 156 3.54 -11.29 1.48
N ILE A 157 2.75 -10.22 1.37
CA ILE A 157 1.36 -10.19 1.86
C ILE A 157 0.47 -9.52 0.82
N THR A 158 -0.79 -9.94 0.74
CA THR A 158 -1.83 -9.21 0.01
C THR A 158 -3.18 -9.38 0.71
N VAL A 159 -4.03 -8.35 0.66
CA VAL A 159 -5.35 -8.35 1.30
C VAL A 159 -6.45 -8.32 0.23
N VAL A 160 -7.39 -9.26 0.33
CA VAL A 160 -8.56 -9.38 -0.57
C VAL A 160 -9.83 -9.41 0.25
N GLY A 161 -10.58 -8.31 0.24
CA GLY A 161 -11.77 -8.20 1.08
C GLY A 161 -11.40 -8.27 2.56
N THR A 162 -11.82 -9.34 3.24
CA THR A 162 -11.49 -9.61 4.65
C THR A 162 -10.32 -10.57 4.82
N ASP A 163 -9.85 -11.17 3.73
CA ASP A 163 -8.83 -12.20 3.76
C ASP A 163 -7.46 -11.59 3.56
N LEU A 164 -6.46 -12.13 4.25
CA LEU A 164 -5.06 -11.84 4.00
C LEU A 164 -4.36 -13.10 3.54
N TYR A 165 -3.54 -13.00 2.49
CA TYR A 165 -2.66 -14.08 2.06
C TYR A 165 -1.23 -13.72 2.42
N ALA A 166 -0.50 -14.68 2.97
CA ALA A 166 0.90 -14.51 3.37
C ALA A 166 1.77 -15.57 2.66
N GLY A 167 2.88 -15.12 2.09
CA GLY A 167 3.90 -15.96 1.45
C GLY A 167 5.26 -15.72 2.07
N GLY A 168 6.10 -16.75 2.13
CA GLY A 168 7.47 -16.61 2.61
C GLY A 168 8.20 -17.94 2.77
N ASN A 169 8.98 -18.05 3.84
CA ASN A 169 9.76 -19.25 4.18
C ASN A 169 9.34 -19.89 5.52
N PHE A 170 8.06 -19.80 5.86
CA PHE A 170 7.47 -20.53 6.98
C PHE A 170 7.04 -21.94 6.58
N THR A 171 6.97 -22.84 7.55
CA THR A 171 6.47 -24.23 7.39
C THR A 171 5.30 -24.54 8.34
N ASP A 172 4.74 -23.51 8.96
CA ASP A 172 3.55 -23.60 9.81
C ASP A 172 2.90 -22.21 9.90
N ALA A 173 1.58 -22.17 9.74
CA ALA A 173 0.77 -20.98 9.97
C ALA A 173 -0.36 -21.31 10.96
N GLY A 174 -0.40 -20.61 12.09
CA GLY A 174 -1.46 -20.79 13.08
C GLY A 174 -1.52 -22.16 13.77
N GLY A 175 -0.49 -23.00 13.65
CA GLY A 175 -0.45 -24.39 14.13
C GLY A 175 -0.89 -25.43 13.10
N ASP A 176 -1.09 -25.02 11.84
CA ASP A 176 -1.31 -25.91 10.71
C ASP A 176 0.02 -26.20 10.01
N ALA A 177 0.50 -27.45 10.16
CA ALA A 177 1.76 -27.90 9.60
C ALA A 177 1.70 -28.18 8.09
N ASP A 178 0.52 -28.15 7.48
CA ASP A 178 0.36 -28.29 6.03
C ASP A 178 0.36 -26.91 5.32
N ALA A 179 0.35 -25.81 6.07
CA ALA A 179 0.43 -24.45 5.56
C ALA A 179 1.88 -24.03 5.25
N ASP A 180 2.52 -24.75 4.32
CA ASP A 180 3.91 -24.53 3.92
C ASP A 180 4.02 -23.35 2.95
N ARG A 181 4.69 -22.28 3.40
CA ARG A 181 5.14 -21.11 2.59
C ARG A 181 4.05 -20.25 1.95
N ILE A 182 2.78 -20.66 2.03
CA ILE A 182 1.60 -19.91 1.63
C ILE A 182 0.44 -20.20 2.60
N ALA A 183 -0.25 -19.17 3.07
CA ALA A 183 -1.40 -19.34 3.95
C ALA A 183 -2.42 -18.20 3.79
N ARG A 184 -3.70 -18.49 4.05
CA ARG A 184 -4.79 -17.52 4.07
C ARG A 184 -5.29 -17.30 5.50
N TRP A 185 -5.31 -16.06 5.95
CA TRP A 185 -5.99 -15.62 7.15
C TRP A 185 -7.40 -15.15 6.81
N ASP A 186 -8.42 -15.71 7.47
CA ASP A 186 -9.84 -15.37 7.23
C ASP A 186 -10.41 -14.32 8.21
N GLY A 187 -9.55 -13.72 9.03
CA GLY A 187 -9.94 -12.85 10.14
C GLY A 187 -9.93 -13.53 11.51
N ALA A 188 -9.88 -14.87 11.57
CA ALA A 188 -9.91 -15.65 12.81
C ALA A 188 -8.90 -16.81 12.84
N ALA A 189 -8.64 -17.45 11.71
CA ALA A 189 -7.73 -18.59 11.58
C ALA A 189 -6.90 -18.53 10.30
N TRP A 190 -5.74 -19.17 10.36
CA TRP A 190 -4.90 -19.48 9.20
C TRP A 190 -5.39 -20.77 8.55
N HIS A 191 -5.36 -20.81 7.21
CA HIS A 191 -5.75 -21.94 6.39
C HIS A 191 -4.68 -22.21 5.34
N ALA A 192 -4.28 -23.47 5.17
CA ALA A 192 -3.41 -23.90 4.08
C ALA A 192 -4.07 -23.72 2.69
N LEU A 193 -3.26 -23.50 1.66
CA LEU A 193 -3.69 -23.52 0.26
C LEU A 193 -3.06 -24.74 -0.44
N GLY A 194 -3.78 -25.84 -0.46
CA GLY A 194 -3.21 -27.14 -0.86
C GLY A 194 -2.21 -27.63 0.18
N SER A 195 -1.15 -28.33 -0.25
CA SER A 195 -0.04 -28.75 0.60
C SER A 195 1.15 -27.76 0.57
N GLY A 196 0.92 -26.52 0.14
CA GLY A 196 1.94 -25.48 0.07
C GLY A 196 2.97 -25.64 -1.05
N PHE A 197 4.06 -24.89 -0.94
CA PHE A 197 5.16 -24.86 -1.92
C PHE A 197 6.39 -25.53 -1.35
N ASN A 198 7.32 -25.99 -2.19
CA ASN A 198 8.55 -26.64 -1.74
C ASN A 198 9.74 -25.68 -1.48
N ASN A 199 9.61 -24.40 -1.85
CA ASN A 199 10.60 -23.35 -1.61
C ASN A 199 9.92 -21.96 -1.53
N TRP A 200 10.69 -20.90 -1.24
CA TRP A 200 10.20 -19.58 -0.84
C TRP A 200 9.18 -18.99 -1.81
N VAL A 201 8.13 -18.40 -1.24
CA VAL A 201 7.18 -17.54 -1.96
C VAL A 201 7.52 -16.09 -1.65
N GLN A 202 7.99 -15.34 -2.65
CA GLN A 202 8.51 -13.97 -2.49
C GLN A 202 7.54 -12.90 -3.01
N ALA A 203 6.57 -13.28 -3.84
CA ALA A 203 5.60 -12.37 -4.40
C ALA A 203 4.21 -13.01 -4.44
N ILE A 204 3.19 -12.22 -4.14
CA ILE A 204 1.79 -12.63 -4.24
C ILE A 204 0.99 -11.51 -4.89
N ALA A 205 0.10 -11.87 -5.81
CA ALA A 205 -0.83 -10.95 -6.45
C ALA A 205 -2.20 -11.62 -6.69
N VAL A 206 -3.24 -10.82 -6.91
CA VAL A 206 -4.61 -11.32 -7.10
C VAL A 206 -5.24 -10.68 -8.33
N VAL A 207 -5.80 -11.50 -9.22
CA VAL A 207 -6.56 -11.05 -10.40
C VAL A 207 -7.94 -11.71 -10.37
N GLY A 208 -8.98 -10.92 -10.13
CA GLY A 208 -10.32 -11.45 -9.95
C GLY A 208 -10.39 -12.38 -8.73
N SER A 209 -10.71 -13.66 -8.94
CA SER A 209 -10.72 -14.69 -7.90
C SER A 209 -9.41 -15.46 -7.79
N ASP A 210 -8.50 -15.27 -8.75
CA ASP A 210 -7.28 -16.05 -8.86
C ASP A 210 -6.17 -15.40 -8.05
N LEU A 211 -5.47 -16.21 -7.26
CA LEU A 211 -4.27 -15.81 -6.53
C LEU A 211 -3.04 -16.32 -7.29
N TYR A 212 -2.04 -15.49 -7.44
CA TYR A 212 -0.77 -15.82 -8.08
C TYR A 212 0.34 -15.75 -7.05
N ALA A 213 1.20 -16.75 -7.03
CA ALA A 213 2.38 -16.81 -6.18
C ALA A 213 3.61 -16.93 -7.05
N GLY A 214 4.66 -16.18 -6.72
CA GLY A 214 5.97 -16.22 -7.37
C GLY A 214 7.08 -16.37 -6.34
N GLY A 215 8.16 -17.06 -6.70
CA GLY A 215 9.31 -17.23 -5.82
C GLY A 215 10.35 -18.18 -6.39
N ASN A 216 10.96 -18.98 -5.51
CA ASN A 216 12.08 -19.88 -5.83
C ASN A 216 11.67 -21.37 -5.80
N PHE A 217 10.38 -21.66 -5.94
CA PHE A 217 9.83 -23.03 -5.95
C PHE A 217 9.83 -23.62 -7.35
N ASP A 218 9.87 -24.95 -7.43
CA ASP A 218 9.69 -25.76 -8.65
C ASP A 218 8.57 -26.81 -8.46
N ASP A 219 7.80 -26.72 -7.36
CA ASP A 219 6.58 -27.49 -7.14
C ASP A 219 5.59 -26.66 -6.32
N ALA A 220 4.34 -26.60 -6.79
CA ALA A 220 3.21 -25.95 -6.13
C ALA A 220 2.14 -26.99 -5.77
N ALA A 221 2.18 -27.49 -4.54
CA ALA A 221 1.26 -28.49 -4.00
C ALA A 221 1.09 -29.75 -4.88
N GLY A 222 2.20 -30.26 -5.44
CA GLY A 222 2.21 -31.42 -6.32
C GLY A 222 1.92 -31.14 -7.80
N GLU A 223 1.91 -29.87 -8.21
CA GLU A 223 2.00 -29.45 -9.61
C GLU A 223 3.48 -29.20 -9.96
N PRO A 224 4.18 -30.17 -10.58
CA PRO A 224 5.62 -30.07 -10.84
C PRO A 224 5.98 -29.16 -12.02
N ASP A 225 5.00 -28.77 -12.84
CA ASP A 225 5.24 -27.83 -13.95
C ASP A 225 5.07 -26.36 -13.50
N ALA A 226 4.72 -26.12 -12.23
CA ALA A 226 4.60 -24.79 -11.64
C ALA A 226 5.98 -24.21 -11.27
N ASP A 227 6.83 -24.01 -12.26
CA ASP A 227 8.18 -23.47 -12.08
C ASP A 227 8.14 -21.96 -11.78
N ARG A 228 8.51 -21.60 -10.55
CA ARG A 228 8.74 -20.24 -10.04
C ARG A 228 7.51 -19.34 -9.97
N ILE A 229 6.41 -19.71 -10.62
CA ILE A 229 5.13 -18.99 -10.59
C ILE A 229 3.94 -19.94 -10.75
N ALA A 230 2.90 -19.75 -9.94
CA ALA A 230 1.70 -20.60 -9.92
C ALA A 230 0.42 -19.77 -9.73
N ARG A 231 -0.70 -20.28 -10.26
CA ARG A 231 -2.05 -19.71 -10.08
C ARG A 231 -2.94 -20.63 -9.26
N TRP A 232 -3.50 -20.11 -8.18
CA TRP A 232 -4.55 -20.76 -7.40
C TRP A 232 -5.93 -20.32 -7.89
N ASP A 233 -6.77 -21.30 -8.23
CA ASP A 233 -8.13 -21.08 -8.75
C ASP A 233 -9.24 -21.16 -7.67
N GLY A 234 -8.85 -21.26 -6.40
CA GLY A 234 -9.74 -21.51 -5.28
C GLY A 234 -9.75 -22.97 -4.79
N ALA A 235 -9.18 -23.90 -5.56
CA ALA A 235 -9.15 -25.33 -5.24
C ALA A 235 -7.81 -26.01 -5.51
N ALA A 236 -7.08 -25.59 -6.54
CA ALA A 236 -5.78 -26.15 -6.92
C ALA A 236 -4.82 -25.09 -7.47
N TRP A 237 -3.53 -25.36 -7.33
CA TRP A 237 -2.47 -24.61 -8.00
C TRP A 237 -2.29 -25.12 -9.43
N HIS A 238 -2.03 -24.20 -10.36
CA HIS A 238 -1.83 -24.48 -11.78
C HIS A 238 -0.57 -23.75 -12.28
N ALA A 239 0.17 -24.40 -13.16
CA ALA A 239 1.29 -23.79 -13.88
C ALA A 239 0.83 -22.67 -14.83
N LEU A 240 1.70 -21.69 -15.08
CA LEU A 240 1.51 -20.66 -16.10
C LEU A 240 2.38 -20.96 -17.32
N GLY A 241 1.84 -21.68 -18.30
CA GLY A 241 2.61 -22.15 -19.45
C GLY A 241 3.72 -23.09 -18.99
N SER A 242 4.97 -22.82 -19.39
CA SER A 242 6.16 -23.56 -18.93
C SER A 242 6.90 -22.86 -17.78
N GLY A 243 6.26 -21.92 -17.09
CA GLY A 243 6.87 -21.18 -15.99
C GLY A 243 8.04 -20.27 -16.40
N LEU A 244 8.94 -20.04 -15.44
CA LEU A 244 10.12 -19.19 -15.56
C LEU A 244 11.36 -19.96 -15.09
N ASN A 245 12.54 -19.63 -15.62
CA ASN A 245 13.76 -20.41 -15.35
C ASN A 245 14.54 -20.00 -14.08
N ASP A 246 14.17 -18.90 -13.43
CA ASP A 246 14.78 -18.44 -12.17
C ASP A 246 13.75 -17.66 -11.32
N ASN A 247 14.16 -17.22 -10.13
CA ASN A 247 13.27 -16.71 -9.10
C ASN A 247 12.44 -15.49 -9.55
N VAL A 248 11.19 -15.46 -9.07
CA VAL A 248 10.31 -14.29 -9.15
C VAL A 248 10.39 -13.50 -7.86
N SER A 249 10.71 -12.21 -7.96
CA SER A 249 10.82 -11.30 -6.82
C SER A 249 9.59 -10.41 -6.65
N VAL A 250 8.88 -10.10 -7.74
CA VAL A 250 7.72 -9.19 -7.73
C VAL A 250 6.68 -9.60 -8.77
N ILE A 251 5.41 -9.46 -8.41
CA ILE A 251 4.27 -9.58 -9.32
C ILE A 251 3.41 -8.33 -9.17
N THR A 252 3.08 -7.68 -10.29
CA THR A 252 2.20 -6.52 -10.33
C THR A 252 1.06 -6.76 -11.31
N VAL A 253 -0.16 -6.41 -10.93
CA VAL A 253 -1.36 -6.59 -11.76
C VAL A 253 -1.65 -5.32 -12.54
N VAL A 254 -1.81 -5.43 -13.85
CA VAL A 254 -2.22 -4.33 -14.73
C VAL A 254 -3.42 -4.77 -15.57
N GLY A 255 -4.61 -4.30 -15.20
CA GLY A 255 -5.84 -4.80 -15.79
C GLY A 255 -6.05 -6.28 -15.46
N SER A 256 -6.08 -7.15 -16.47
CA SER A 256 -6.12 -8.60 -16.33
C SER A 256 -4.75 -9.28 -16.37
N ASP A 257 -3.70 -8.51 -16.68
CA ASP A 257 -2.39 -9.05 -16.96
C ASP A 257 -1.50 -9.00 -15.71
N LEU A 258 -0.53 -9.89 -15.67
CA LEU A 258 0.54 -9.86 -14.69
C LEU A 258 1.80 -9.33 -15.34
N TYR A 259 2.51 -8.49 -14.61
CA TYR A 259 3.88 -8.10 -14.88
C TYR A 259 4.75 -8.69 -13.78
N VAL A 260 5.71 -9.50 -14.18
CA VAL A 260 6.53 -10.29 -13.26
C VAL A 260 7.97 -9.86 -13.41
N GLY A 261 8.63 -9.60 -12.29
CA GLY A 261 10.04 -9.24 -12.22
C GLY A 261 10.82 -10.23 -11.37
N GLY A 262 12.04 -10.53 -11.75
CA GLY A 262 12.88 -11.51 -11.08
C GLY A 262 14.27 -11.62 -11.70
N SER A 263 14.96 -12.73 -11.44
CA SER A 263 16.31 -13.00 -11.98
C SER A 263 16.29 -13.90 -13.23
N PHE A 264 15.10 -14.23 -13.72
CA PHE A 264 14.93 -15.15 -14.86
C PHE A 264 15.48 -14.57 -16.15
N THR A 265 15.93 -15.46 -17.05
CA THR A 265 16.41 -15.15 -18.41
C THR A 265 15.57 -15.82 -19.49
N ASP A 266 14.48 -16.47 -19.09
CA ASP A 266 13.51 -17.09 -19.98
C ASP A 266 12.14 -17.05 -19.32
N ALA A 267 11.14 -16.60 -20.09
CA ALA A 267 9.75 -16.64 -19.70
C ALA A 267 8.93 -17.43 -20.72
N GLY A 268 8.39 -18.58 -20.32
CA GLY A 268 7.55 -19.38 -21.21
C GLY A 268 8.27 -19.96 -22.45
N GLY A 269 9.60 -20.13 -22.40
CA GLY A 269 10.43 -20.55 -23.53
C GLY A 269 10.89 -19.40 -24.44
N ASP A 270 10.62 -18.14 -24.07
CA ASP A 270 11.11 -16.96 -24.76
C ASP A 270 12.34 -16.38 -24.04
N ALA A 271 13.51 -16.60 -24.63
CA ALA A 271 14.79 -16.07 -24.17
C ALA A 271 14.94 -14.53 -24.31
N SER A 272 13.90 -13.81 -24.77
CA SER A 272 13.84 -12.35 -24.71
C SER A 272 13.10 -11.82 -23.47
N GLY A 273 12.51 -12.70 -22.68
CA GLY A 273 11.88 -12.39 -21.39
C GLY A 273 12.89 -12.23 -20.26
N ASP A 274 13.98 -11.48 -20.46
CA ASP A 274 15.02 -11.31 -19.44
C ASP A 274 14.57 -10.35 -18.32
N GLY A 275 14.53 -10.87 -17.09
CA GLY A 275 14.28 -10.16 -15.82
C GLY A 275 12.87 -9.60 -15.64
N ILE A 276 12.12 -9.37 -16.71
CA ILE A 276 10.75 -8.87 -16.69
C ILE A 276 9.91 -9.42 -17.86
N ALA A 277 8.72 -9.92 -17.56
CA ALA A 277 7.78 -10.46 -18.53
C ALA A 277 6.32 -10.15 -18.17
N ARG A 278 5.45 -10.16 -19.18
CA ARG A 278 3.99 -10.00 -19.03
C ARG A 278 3.28 -11.32 -19.30
N TRP A 279 2.39 -11.73 -18.40
CA TRP A 279 1.43 -12.81 -18.63
C TRP A 279 0.06 -12.24 -18.96
N ASP A 280 -0.51 -12.61 -20.10
CA ASP A 280 -1.83 -12.10 -20.56
C ASP A 280 -3.02 -13.02 -20.21
N GLY A 281 -2.79 -14.04 -19.38
CA GLY A 281 -3.76 -15.08 -19.06
C GLY A 281 -3.62 -16.34 -19.92
N ALA A 282 -2.84 -16.31 -20.99
CA ALA A 282 -2.62 -17.45 -21.88
C ALA A 282 -1.16 -17.64 -22.31
N ALA A 283 -0.40 -16.56 -22.46
CA ALA A 283 0.97 -16.57 -22.93
C ALA A 283 1.84 -15.53 -22.22
N TRP A 284 3.14 -15.85 -22.16
CA TRP A 284 4.20 -14.93 -21.76
C TRP A 284 4.58 -14.02 -22.93
N HIS A 285 4.84 -12.75 -22.63
CA HIS A 285 5.28 -11.72 -23.57
C HIS A 285 6.46 -10.96 -22.98
N SER A 286 7.53 -10.81 -23.75
CA SER A 286 8.67 -9.97 -23.37
C SER A 286 8.36 -8.47 -23.48
N LEU A 287 9.08 -7.67 -22.69
CA LEU A 287 9.02 -6.20 -22.75
C LEU A 287 10.24 -5.67 -23.52
N GLY A 288 10.14 -5.71 -24.84
CA GLY A 288 11.30 -5.41 -25.70
C GLY A 288 12.36 -6.50 -25.56
N SER A 289 13.57 -6.13 -25.14
CA SER A 289 14.64 -7.08 -24.80
C SER A 289 14.84 -7.24 -23.29
N GLY A 290 13.84 -6.87 -22.48
CA GLY A 290 13.90 -6.97 -21.02
C GLY A 290 14.99 -6.09 -20.39
N VAL A 291 15.53 -6.58 -19.27
CA VAL A 291 16.63 -5.98 -18.51
C VAL A 291 17.76 -6.99 -18.34
N ASN A 292 18.98 -6.54 -18.06
CA ASN A 292 20.17 -7.40 -18.05
C ASN A 292 20.56 -7.98 -16.67
N ASP A 293 19.71 -7.84 -15.65
CA ASP A 293 19.90 -8.37 -14.29
C ASP A 293 18.55 -8.34 -13.54
N SER A 294 18.53 -8.73 -12.25
CA SER A 294 17.31 -8.90 -11.47
C SER A 294 16.43 -7.64 -11.38
N VAL A 295 15.11 -7.85 -11.47
CA VAL A 295 14.08 -6.89 -11.08
C VAL A 295 13.55 -7.23 -9.68
N TYR A 296 13.45 -6.23 -8.81
CA TYR A 296 12.93 -6.36 -7.44
C TYR A 296 11.63 -5.60 -7.22
N ALA A 297 11.39 -4.53 -7.98
CA ALA A 297 10.23 -3.68 -7.79
C ALA A 297 9.60 -3.28 -9.12
N ILE A 298 8.27 -3.26 -9.15
CA ILE A 298 7.46 -2.71 -10.24
C ILE A 298 6.39 -1.81 -9.61
N ALA A 299 6.25 -0.57 -10.09
CA ALA A 299 5.25 0.38 -9.59
C ALA A 299 4.52 1.06 -10.75
N LEU A 300 3.19 1.12 -10.68
CA LEU A 300 2.34 1.72 -11.72
C LEU A 300 2.16 3.22 -11.53
N ALA A 301 2.27 3.98 -12.62
CA ALA A 301 1.96 5.40 -12.71
C ALA A 301 1.10 5.69 -13.95
N GLY A 302 -0.22 5.47 -13.81
CA GLY A 302 -1.13 5.59 -14.95
C GLY A 302 -0.85 4.50 -15.99
N PRO A 303 -0.59 4.85 -17.28
CA PRO A 303 -0.27 3.87 -18.31
C PRO A 303 1.18 3.34 -18.25
N ASP A 304 2.05 4.03 -17.51
CA ASP A 304 3.46 3.71 -17.40
C ASP A 304 3.70 2.87 -16.14
N PHE A 305 4.81 2.13 -16.10
CA PHE A 305 5.35 1.60 -14.84
C PHE A 305 6.84 1.83 -14.71
N TYR A 306 7.27 1.91 -13.47
CA TYR A 306 8.66 2.03 -13.06
C TYR A 306 9.17 0.69 -12.58
N VAL A 307 10.38 0.34 -13.00
CA VAL A 307 11.02 -0.93 -12.70
C VAL A 307 12.32 -0.65 -11.99
N GLY A 308 12.51 -1.23 -10.81
CA GLY A 308 13.69 -1.09 -9.96
C GLY A 308 14.37 -2.43 -9.70
N GLY A 309 15.70 -2.45 -9.60
CA GLY A 309 16.46 -3.66 -9.30
C GLY A 309 17.97 -3.52 -9.52
N LEU A 310 18.65 -4.64 -9.76
CA LEU A 310 20.12 -4.70 -9.96
C LEU A 310 20.57 -4.38 -11.39
N PHE A 311 19.65 -4.38 -12.35
CA PHE A 311 19.99 -4.21 -13.76
C PHE A 311 20.77 -2.93 -14.05
N LEU A 312 21.69 -3.00 -15.00
CA LEU A 312 22.48 -1.85 -15.46
C LEU A 312 21.99 -1.33 -16.82
N ASN A 313 21.08 -2.06 -17.46
CA ASN A 313 20.54 -1.72 -18.76
C ASN A 313 19.11 -2.27 -18.92
N ALA A 314 18.24 -1.47 -19.53
CA ALA A 314 16.89 -1.85 -19.94
C ALA A 314 16.73 -1.54 -21.43
N GLY A 315 16.43 -2.56 -22.24
CA GLY A 315 16.18 -2.38 -23.67
C GLY A 315 17.32 -1.77 -24.50
N GLY A 316 18.58 -1.81 -24.05
CA GLY A 316 19.69 -1.12 -24.71
C GLY A 316 19.70 0.41 -24.54
N VAL A 317 18.79 0.97 -23.72
CA VAL A 317 18.65 2.41 -23.53
C VAL A 317 19.71 2.91 -22.53
N PRO A 318 20.50 3.97 -22.85
CA PRO A 318 21.46 4.53 -21.91
C PRO A 318 20.79 5.12 -20.66
N ASN A 319 21.51 5.12 -19.54
CA ASN A 319 21.11 5.71 -18.25
C ASN A 319 19.86 5.08 -17.60
N THR A 320 19.49 3.86 -17.97
CA THR A 320 18.45 3.06 -17.30
C THR A 320 19.03 2.17 -16.22
N ASN A 321 20.13 2.56 -15.59
CA ASN A 321 20.79 1.74 -14.58
C ASN A 321 19.95 1.76 -13.29
N ARG A 322 19.52 0.56 -12.88
CA ARG A 322 18.80 0.19 -11.66
C ARG A 322 17.39 0.73 -11.50
N LEU A 323 17.01 1.72 -12.30
CA LEU A 323 15.66 2.25 -12.36
C LEU A 323 15.33 2.70 -13.79
N ALA A 324 14.20 2.25 -14.31
CA ALA A 324 13.71 2.58 -15.65
C ALA A 324 12.20 2.76 -15.67
N ARG A 325 11.68 3.54 -16.63
CA ARG A 325 10.25 3.66 -16.92
C ARG A 325 9.92 2.92 -18.21
N TRP A 326 8.86 2.14 -18.21
CA TRP A 326 8.26 1.56 -19.40
C TRP A 326 6.96 2.29 -19.73
N ASP A 327 6.80 2.75 -20.98
CA ASP A 327 5.62 3.50 -21.44
C ASP A 327 4.58 2.65 -22.19
N GLY A 328 4.72 1.33 -22.12
CA GLY A 328 3.93 0.37 -22.91
C GLY A 328 4.65 -0.08 -24.19
N THR A 329 5.66 0.66 -24.65
CA THR A 329 6.35 0.39 -25.92
C THR A 329 7.87 0.48 -25.85
N ALA A 330 8.41 1.32 -24.98
CA ALA A 330 9.83 1.60 -24.88
C ALA A 330 10.27 1.87 -23.45
N TRP A 331 11.55 1.58 -23.19
CA TRP A 331 12.25 1.91 -21.96
C TRP A 331 12.75 3.35 -21.99
N HIS A 332 12.66 4.03 -20.84
CA HIS A 332 13.10 5.40 -20.64
C HIS A 332 13.92 5.51 -19.35
N ALA A 333 14.99 6.28 -19.41
CA ALA A 333 15.78 6.63 -18.23
C ALA A 333 15.05 7.63 -17.32
N LEU A 334 15.35 7.58 -16.03
CA LEU A 334 15.00 8.62 -15.07
C LEU A 334 16.28 9.38 -14.69
N GLY A 335 16.49 10.53 -15.32
CA GLY A 335 17.73 11.29 -15.14
C GLY A 335 18.96 10.46 -15.54
N SER A 336 19.90 10.28 -14.61
CA SER A 336 21.11 9.47 -14.78
C SER A 336 20.99 8.03 -14.24
N GLY A 337 19.81 7.61 -13.79
CA GLY A 337 19.60 6.35 -13.06
C GLY A 337 20.12 6.42 -11.62
N LEU A 338 20.33 5.24 -11.00
CA LEU A 338 20.75 5.11 -9.60
C LEU A 338 22.11 4.39 -9.45
N ASN A 339 22.81 4.68 -8.35
CA ASN A 339 24.11 4.11 -8.01
C ASN A 339 24.01 2.83 -7.17
N GLY A 340 22.97 2.74 -6.34
CA GLY A 340 22.64 1.55 -5.56
C GLY A 340 21.28 0.98 -5.93
N THR A 341 20.89 -0.06 -5.20
CA THR A 341 19.82 -0.99 -5.58
C THR A 341 18.47 -0.50 -5.05
N PRO A 342 17.49 -0.25 -5.92
CA PRO A 342 16.08 -0.15 -5.52
C PRO A 342 15.55 -1.53 -5.18
N ASP A 343 15.13 -1.70 -3.94
CA ASP A 343 14.45 -2.92 -3.50
C ASP A 343 12.94 -2.73 -3.57
N VAL A 344 12.47 -1.49 -3.39
CA VAL A 344 11.06 -1.13 -3.48
C VAL A 344 10.83 0.20 -4.17
N VAL A 345 9.71 0.29 -4.88
CA VAL A 345 9.28 1.49 -5.60
C VAL A 345 7.78 1.65 -5.40
N THR A 346 7.32 2.86 -5.14
CA THR A 346 5.88 3.19 -5.15
C THR A 346 5.62 4.58 -5.71
N VAL A 347 4.39 4.82 -6.15
CA VAL A 347 3.96 6.09 -6.74
C VAL A 347 2.93 6.72 -5.83
N VAL A 348 3.16 7.96 -5.41
CA VAL A 348 2.23 8.74 -4.58
C VAL A 348 2.00 10.08 -5.24
N GLY A 349 0.77 10.30 -5.74
CA GLY A 349 0.46 11.47 -6.55
C GLY A 349 1.32 11.50 -7.83
N PRO A 350 2.01 12.61 -8.14
CA PRO A 350 2.89 12.69 -9.30
C PRO A 350 4.29 12.12 -9.05
N ASP A 351 4.60 11.75 -7.81
CA ASP A 351 5.97 11.47 -7.39
C ASP A 351 6.22 9.96 -7.27
N LEU A 352 7.46 9.59 -7.54
CA LEU A 352 7.98 8.25 -7.29
C LEU A 352 8.76 8.26 -5.98
N TYR A 353 8.57 7.23 -5.16
CA TYR A 353 9.34 6.99 -3.95
C TYR A 353 10.08 5.68 -4.09
N VAL A 354 11.37 5.70 -3.81
CA VAL A 354 12.26 4.55 -4.00
C VAL A 354 13.00 4.27 -2.71
N GLY A 355 12.83 3.07 -2.19
CA GLY A 355 13.58 2.54 -1.06
C GLY A 355 14.57 1.47 -1.51
N GLY A 356 15.70 1.38 -0.83
CA GLY A 356 16.65 0.30 -1.07
C GLY A 356 18.02 0.57 -0.49
N TYR A 357 19.05 -0.06 -1.06
CA TYR A 357 20.41 0.02 -0.55
C TYR A 357 21.27 1.04 -1.32
N LYS A 358 21.70 2.10 -0.61
CA LYS A 358 22.72 3.05 -1.09
C LYS A 358 22.42 3.67 -2.45
N LEU A 359 21.21 4.16 -2.63
CA LEU A 359 20.63 4.57 -3.91
C LEU A 359 21.53 5.55 -4.69
N GLY A 360 22.21 6.45 -3.98
CA GLY A 360 22.99 7.55 -4.55
C GLY A 360 22.13 8.46 -5.42
N ALA A 361 20.87 8.65 -5.03
CA ALA A 361 19.89 9.43 -5.77
C ALA A 361 20.03 10.92 -5.43
N VAL A 362 20.21 11.23 -4.14
CA VAL A 362 20.24 12.60 -3.61
C VAL A 362 21.65 13.03 -3.20
N SER A 363 22.49 12.09 -2.77
CA SER A 363 23.88 12.35 -2.41
C SER A 363 24.85 11.62 -3.33
N ASP A 364 25.88 12.32 -3.78
CA ASP A 364 26.98 11.72 -4.55
C ASP A 364 27.81 10.71 -3.72
N THR A 365 27.52 10.58 -2.41
CA THR A 365 28.20 9.63 -1.51
C THR A 365 27.56 8.24 -1.50
N GLY A 366 26.30 8.12 -1.95
CA GLY A 366 25.58 6.84 -1.97
C GLY A 366 25.06 6.40 -0.60
N ASP A 367 24.85 7.32 0.34
CA ASP A 367 24.40 6.98 1.70
C ASP A 367 22.89 7.18 1.93
N ASP A 368 22.11 7.40 0.87
CA ASP A 368 20.64 7.48 0.92
C ASP A 368 19.98 6.11 0.65
N TYR A 369 18.98 5.79 1.47
CA TYR A 369 18.22 4.53 1.41
C TYR A 369 16.75 4.72 1.05
N ILE A 370 16.31 5.98 0.97
CA ILE A 370 14.96 6.38 0.57
C ILE A 370 15.06 7.73 -0.15
N ALA A 371 14.46 7.83 -1.33
CA ALA A 371 14.48 9.05 -2.14
C ALA A 371 13.14 9.26 -2.86
N ARG A 372 12.81 10.54 -3.13
CA ARG A 372 11.64 10.96 -3.90
C ARG A 372 12.07 11.54 -5.23
N TRP A 373 11.46 11.11 -6.33
CA TRP A 373 11.60 11.72 -7.65
C TRP A 373 10.33 12.47 -8.01
N ASP A 374 10.45 13.75 -8.32
CA ASP A 374 9.31 14.64 -8.63
C ASP A 374 8.98 14.75 -10.13
N GLY A 375 9.57 13.88 -10.95
CA GLY A 375 9.51 13.96 -12.41
C GLY A 375 10.72 14.66 -13.03
N THR A 376 11.49 15.43 -12.25
CA THR A 376 12.63 16.23 -12.73
C THR A 376 13.91 16.07 -11.93
N ALA A 377 13.81 15.86 -10.61
CA ALA A 377 14.95 15.76 -9.71
C ALA A 377 14.66 14.80 -8.55
N TRP A 378 15.75 14.27 -7.99
CA TRP A 378 15.73 13.48 -6.75
C TRP A 378 15.79 14.38 -5.52
N HIS A 379 15.02 14.03 -4.50
CA HIS A 379 14.90 14.76 -3.24
C HIS A 379 15.01 13.79 -2.06
N ALA A 380 15.69 14.22 -1.00
CA ALA A 380 15.73 13.49 0.27
C ALA A 380 14.40 13.62 1.01
N LEU A 381 14.09 12.62 1.84
CA LEU A 381 12.97 12.67 2.77
C LEU A 381 13.49 13.04 4.17
N GLY A 382 13.59 14.34 4.43
CA GLY A 382 14.17 14.85 5.69
C GLY A 382 15.60 14.35 5.87
N ASP A 383 15.92 13.84 7.06
CA ASP A 383 17.21 13.23 7.36
C ASP A 383 17.32 11.76 6.85
N GLY A 384 16.26 11.23 6.24
CA GLY A 384 16.19 9.86 5.74
C GLY A 384 16.13 8.79 6.82
N VAL A 385 16.59 7.60 6.46
CA VAL A 385 16.79 6.45 7.36
C VAL A 385 18.25 5.99 7.29
N ASN A 386 18.70 5.24 8.29
CA ASN A 386 20.11 4.88 8.42
C ASN A 386 20.54 3.58 7.71
N PHE A 387 19.61 2.82 7.13
CA PHE A 387 19.90 1.56 6.45
C PHE A 387 18.79 1.17 5.45
N ILE A 388 18.92 0.00 4.82
CA ILE A 388 18.07 -0.47 3.71
C ILE A 388 16.57 -0.43 4.02
N VAL A 389 15.79 -0.04 3.00
CA VAL A 389 14.33 -0.08 2.97
C VAL A 389 13.91 -1.17 1.98
N GLU A 390 13.17 -2.17 2.47
CA GLU A 390 12.78 -3.39 1.73
C GLU A 390 11.27 -3.51 1.53
N ALA A 391 10.48 -2.68 2.21
CA ALA A 391 9.03 -2.65 2.07
C ALA A 391 8.55 -1.20 2.01
N ILE A 392 7.55 -0.94 1.17
CA ILE A 392 6.90 0.37 1.09
C ILE A 392 5.41 0.20 0.79
N SER A 393 4.58 0.98 1.47
CA SER A 393 3.14 1.04 1.20
C SER A 393 2.63 2.48 1.40
N ALA A 394 1.61 2.90 0.65
CA ALA A 394 1.14 4.28 0.66
C ALA A 394 -0.35 4.40 0.99
N ALA A 395 -0.71 5.28 1.92
CA ALA A 395 -2.10 5.61 2.29
C ALA A 395 -2.39 7.08 1.98
N GLY A 396 -3.04 7.35 0.84
CA GLY A 396 -3.32 8.73 0.43
C GLY A 396 -2.03 9.52 0.22
N THR A 397 -1.63 10.31 1.22
CA THR A 397 -0.40 11.12 1.20
C THR A 397 0.63 10.62 2.20
N ASP A 398 0.37 9.55 2.93
CA ASP A 398 1.33 8.96 3.86
C ASP A 398 2.08 7.82 3.18
N ILE A 399 3.35 7.65 3.54
CA ILE A 399 4.17 6.52 3.11
C ILE A 399 4.64 5.78 4.35
N TYR A 400 4.46 4.48 4.35
CA TYR A 400 4.97 3.55 5.35
C TYR A 400 6.14 2.81 4.72
N ILE A 401 7.26 2.75 5.43
CA ILE A 401 8.45 2.01 5.01
C ILE A 401 8.79 0.96 6.05
N GLY A 402 9.29 -0.17 5.57
CA GLY A 402 9.85 -1.25 6.35
C GLY A 402 11.22 -1.66 5.82
N GLY A 403 12.10 -2.21 6.66
CA GLY A 403 13.42 -2.66 6.24
C GLY A 403 14.33 -2.98 7.43
N LEU A 404 15.65 -2.89 7.26
CA LEU A 404 16.65 -3.14 8.32
C LEU A 404 17.17 -1.85 8.98
N PHE A 405 16.56 -0.70 8.74
CA PHE A 405 16.94 0.54 9.41
C PHE A 405 16.59 0.51 10.90
N THR A 406 17.38 1.19 11.71
CA THR A 406 17.20 1.34 13.16
C THR A 406 17.11 2.83 13.55
N ASP A 407 16.83 3.68 12.59
CA ASP A 407 16.57 5.10 12.79
C ASP A 407 15.88 5.67 11.55
N ALA A 408 14.83 6.46 11.78
CA ALA A 408 14.20 7.30 10.77
C ALA A 408 14.07 8.72 11.34
N GLY A 409 14.78 9.68 10.75
CA GLY A 409 14.75 11.08 11.19
C GLY A 409 15.23 11.33 12.63
N GLY A 410 16.18 10.53 13.15
CA GLY A 410 16.69 10.65 14.52
C GLY A 410 15.75 10.12 15.61
N ASN A 411 14.70 9.37 15.21
CA ASN A 411 13.74 8.78 16.13
C ASN A 411 14.13 7.34 16.49
N ALA A 412 14.68 7.15 17.69
CA ALA A 412 15.08 5.85 18.22
C ALA A 412 13.92 4.85 18.43
N CYS A 413 12.66 5.26 18.26
CA CYS A 413 11.53 4.35 18.25
C CYS A 413 11.13 3.90 16.83
N ALA A 414 11.71 4.47 15.78
CA ALA A 414 11.40 4.14 14.38
C ALA A 414 12.34 3.04 13.87
N ASP A 415 12.46 1.95 14.65
CA ASP A 415 13.24 0.78 14.27
C ASP A 415 12.42 -0.11 13.33
N TYR A 416 12.98 -0.42 12.16
CA TYR A 416 12.47 -1.30 11.11
C TYR A 416 11.14 -0.91 10.46
N ILE A 417 10.39 0.02 11.04
CA ILE A 417 9.15 0.58 10.51
C ILE A 417 9.08 2.09 10.78
N ALA A 418 8.68 2.85 9.77
CA ALA A 418 8.42 4.28 9.93
C ALA A 418 7.33 4.77 8.97
N ARG A 419 6.66 5.85 9.35
CA ARG A 419 5.75 6.60 8.48
C ARG A 419 6.37 7.95 8.14
N TRP A 420 6.39 8.29 6.87
CA TRP A 420 6.62 9.63 6.36
C TRP A 420 5.29 10.32 6.07
N ASP A 421 5.07 11.48 6.69
CA ASP A 421 3.98 12.38 6.29
C ASP A 421 4.49 13.27 5.15
N THR A 422 3.96 13.08 3.92
CA THR A 422 4.39 13.89 2.77
C THR A 422 3.98 15.36 2.88
N GLY A 423 3.14 15.72 3.85
CA GLY A 423 2.72 17.09 4.07
C GLY A 423 1.72 17.61 3.04
N ILE A 424 1.27 16.77 2.11
CA ILE A 424 0.21 17.11 1.15
C ILE A 424 -1.12 17.10 1.92
N ASN A 425 -1.47 18.23 2.51
CA ASN A 425 -2.82 18.42 3.04
C ASN A 425 -3.84 18.26 1.89
N GLN A 426 -4.93 17.51 2.12
CA GLN A 426 -6.02 17.26 1.15
C GLN A 426 -6.81 18.51 0.68
N PHE A 427 -6.26 19.72 0.74
CA PHE A 427 -6.92 20.94 0.26
C PHE A 427 -6.54 21.26 -1.19
N TYR A 428 -6.81 20.35 -2.12
CA TYR A 428 -7.09 20.76 -3.50
C TYR A 428 -8.57 21.15 -3.60
N LEU A 429 -8.94 22.30 -3.03
CA LEU A 429 -10.06 23.04 -3.57
C LEU A 429 -9.54 23.72 -4.84
N PRO A 430 -10.14 23.52 -6.02
CA PRO A 430 -9.71 24.22 -7.22
C PRO A 430 -9.75 25.72 -6.94
N LEU A 431 -8.58 26.35 -7.01
CA LEU A 431 -8.42 27.79 -6.89
C LEU A 431 -9.12 28.43 -8.09
N VAL A 432 -10.42 28.71 -7.95
CA VAL A 432 -11.13 29.57 -8.91
C VAL A 432 -10.67 30.99 -8.63
N VAL A 433 -9.54 31.38 -9.22
CA VAL A 433 -9.16 32.78 -9.34
C VAL A 433 -10.19 33.43 -10.25
N ARG A 434 -11.07 34.27 -9.68
CA ARG A 434 -11.92 35.16 -10.46
C ARG A 434 -11.17 36.46 -10.69
N ASN A 435 -10.99 36.83 -11.96
CA ASN A 435 -10.79 38.23 -12.34
C ASN A 435 -12.10 39.01 -12.22
#